data_AF-A0AB39VXA2-F1
#
_entry.id   AF-A0AB39VXA2-F1
#
_cell.length_a   1.000
_cell.length_b   1.000
_cell.length_c   1.000
_cell.angle_alpha   90.00
_cell.angle_beta   90.00
_cell.angle_gamma   90.00
#
_symmetry.space_group_name_H-M   'P 1'
#
loop_
_entity.id
_entity.type
_entity.pdbx_description
1 polymer ?
#
loop_
_entity_poly.entity_id
_entity_poly.type
_entity_poly.pdbx_seq_one_letter_code
_entity_poly.pdbx_strand_id
1 'polypeptide(L)'
;MEHKLGNTKLHPYLFTRHMWVMHHAAIRKYYIIRNRLLIQDRFPQFTEDYKRENMRLIFGVIFFEKQKLLKLRYLFKGYRDYKKNRFGKIR
;
A
#
# COMPACT_ATOMS: atom_id res chain seq x y z
N MET A 1 -21.12 -13.81 -16.19
CA MET A 1 -20.48 -13.52 -14.89
C MET A 1 -19.98 -12.09 -14.93
N GLU A 2 -20.70 -11.17 -14.29
CA GLU A 2 -20.36 -9.74 -14.30
C GLU A 2 -19.09 -9.48 -13.47
N HIS A 3 -18.04 -9.00 -14.13
CA HIS A 3 -16.80 -8.60 -13.50
C HIS A 3 -17.02 -7.23 -12.81
N LYS A 4 -17.53 -7.22 -11.57
CA LYS A 4 -17.75 -5.98 -10.81
C LYS A 4 -16.40 -5.45 -10.29
N LEU A 5 -15.79 -4.51 -11.03
CA LEU A 5 -14.72 -3.67 -10.50
C LEU A 5 -15.25 -2.93 -9.25
N GLY A 6 -14.52 -3.07 -8.14
CA GLY A 6 -14.96 -2.79 -6.78
C GLY A 6 -15.85 -1.56 -6.57
N ASN A 7 -16.98 -1.79 -5.90
CA ASN A 7 -17.91 -0.79 -5.35
C ASN A 7 -17.16 0.38 -4.70
N THR A 8 -17.10 1.51 -5.41
CA THR A 8 -16.55 2.76 -4.89
C THR A 8 -17.65 3.45 -4.11
N LYS A 9 -17.63 3.36 -2.77
CA LYS A 9 -18.55 4.11 -1.90
C LYS A 9 -18.02 5.53 -1.69
N LEU A 10 -18.83 6.52 -2.00
CA LEU A 10 -18.56 7.95 -1.81
C LEU A 10 -18.89 8.33 -0.35
N HIS A 11 -17.91 8.84 0.41
CA HIS A 11 -18.16 9.45 1.72
C HIS A 11 -17.86 10.96 1.66
N PRO A 12 -18.80 11.82 2.07
CA PRO A 12 -18.57 13.26 2.15
C PRO A 12 -17.84 13.58 3.46
N TYR A 13 -16.56 13.94 3.40
CA TYR A 13 -15.94 14.65 4.53
C TYR A 13 -14.85 15.65 4.10
N LEU A 14 -15.22 16.92 4.28
CA LEU A 14 -14.47 18.17 4.41
C LEU A 14 -13.46 18.65 3.33
N PHE A 15 -13.79 19.85 2.82
CA PHE A 15 -12.95 20.86 2.17
C PHE A 15 -12.43 20.61 0.73
N THR A 16 -13.27 21.03 -0.22
CA THR A 16 -12.94 21.79 -1.46
C THR A 16 -11.96 21.23 -2.49
N ARG A 17 -11.77 19.92 -2.64
CA ARG A 17 -11.31 19.35 -3.93
C ARG A 17 -11.89 17.96 -4.21
N HIS A 18 -12.68 17.85 -5.29
CA HIS A 18 -13.13 16.60 -5.88
C HIS A 18 -11.93 15.81 -6.42
N MET A 19 -11.28 15.03 -5.57
CA MET A 19 -10.38 13.98 -6.03
C MET A 19 -11.14 12.67 -5.96
N TRP A 20 -11.12 11.91 -7.05
CA TRP A 20 -11.48 10.50 -7.07
C TRP A 20 -10.51 9.74 -6.16
N VAL A 21 -10.67 9.88 -4.85
CA VAL A 21 -10.05 9.01 -3.87
C VAL A 21 -10.83 7.72 -3.99
N MET A 22 -10.47 6.91 -4.98
CA MET A 22 -10.70 5.49 -4.87
C MET A 22 -10.23 5.14 -3.45
N HIS A 23 -11.12 4.61 -2.62
CA HIS A 23 -10.76 3.89 -1.41
C HIS A 23 -9.94 2.63 -1.77
N HIS A 24 -8.97 2.72 -2.68
CA HIS A 24 -7.76 1.92 -2.67
C HIS A 24 -6.97 2.33 -1.43
N ALA A 25 -7.50 1.88 -0.30
CA ALA A 25 -7.12 2.25 1.05
C ALA A 25 -5.62 2.04 1.24
N ALA A 26 -5.03 2.77 2.19
CA ALA A 26 -3.68 2.55 2.68
C ALA A 26 -3.36 1.05 2.93
N ILE A 27 -4.40 0.24 3.19
CA ILE A 27 -4.44 -1.23 3.17
C ILE A 27 -3.80 -1.87 1.92
N ARG A 28 -4.02 -1.36 0.70
CA ARG A 28 -3.37 -1.87 -0.51
C ARG A 28 -1.86 -1.69 -0.45
N LYS A 29 -1.38 -0.53 0.01
CA LYS A 29 0.06 -0.29 0.19
C LYS A 29 0.67 -1.20 1.26
N TYR A 30 -0.09 -1.51 2.30
CA TYR A 30 0.25 -2.55 3.30
C TYR A 30 0.46 -3.93 2.64
N TYR A 31 -0.48 -4.39 1.81
CA TYR A 31 -0.35 -5.69 1.14
C TYR A 31 0.78 -5.70 0.11
N ILE A 32 0.95 -4.62 -0.66
CA ILE A 32 2.02 -4.50 -1.65
C ILE A 32 3.39 -4.61 -0.99
N ILE A 33 3.66 -3.82 0.06
CA ILE A 33 4.98 -3.83 0.70
C ILE A 33 5.26 -5.18 1.38
N ARG A 34 4.27 -5.72 2.10
CA ARG A 34 4.41 -7.01 2.80
C ARG A 34 4.66 -8.16 1.83
N ASN A 35 3.90 -8.22 0.74
CA ASN A 35 4.04 -9.29 -0.25
C ASN A 35 5.33 -9.15 -1.05
N ARG A 36 5.75 -7.92 -1.40
CA ARG A 36 7.04 -7.69 -2.06
C ARG A 36 8.21 -8.13 -1.19
N LEU A 37 8.16 -7.87 0.12
CA LEU A 37 9.18 -8.33 1.06
C LEU A 37 9.22 -9.87 1.15
N LEU A 38 8.06 -10.53 1.16
CA LEU A 38 7.97 -12.00 1.11
C LEU A 38 8.59 -12.58 -0.17
N ILE A 39 8.31 -11.97 -1.32
CA ILE A 39 8.85 -12.39 -2.61
C ILE A 39 10.35 -12.12 -2.68
N GLN A 40 10.80 -10.99 -2.15
CA GLN A 40 12.22 -10.62 -2.04
C GLN A 40 13.01 -11.66 -1.23
N ASP A 41 12.47 -12.12 -0.10
CA ASP A 41 13.08 -13.17 0.73
C ASP A 41 13.15 -14.52 0.01
N ARG A 42 12.09 -14.84 -0.74
CA ARG A 42 12.00 -16.09 -1.51
C ARG A 42 12.91 -16.10 -2.75
N PHE A 43 13.12 -14.94 -3.38
CA PHE A 43 13.88 -14.80 -4.63
C PHE A 43 14.98 -13.74 -4.49
N PRO A 44 16.11 -14.09 -3.85
CA PRO A 44 17.18 -13.15 -3.56
C PRO A 44 17.81 -12.52 -4.81
N GLN A 45 17.71 -13.19 -5.96
CA GLN A 45 18.19 -12.71 -7.26
C GLN A 45 17.55 -11.37 -7.74
N PHE A 46 16.34 -11.03 -7.26
CA PHE A 46 15.62 -9.79 -7.65
C PHE A 46 15.55 -8.76 -6.51
N THR A 47 16.30 -8.97 -5.43
CA THR A 47 16.21 -8.16 -4.20
C THR A 47 16.41 -6.67 -4.45
N GLU A 48 17.39 -6.31 -5.28
CA GLU A 48 17.74 -4.91 -5.55
C GLU A 48 16.64 -4.19 -6.35
N ASP A 49 15.99 -4.88 -7.30
CA ASP A 49 14.87 -4.33 -8.06
C ASP A 49 13.67 -4.05 -7.16
N TYR A 50 13.32 -5.01 -6.29
CA TYR A 50 12.23 -4.82 -5.32
C TYR A 50 12.53 -3.71 -4.32
N LYS A 51 13.78 -3.57 -3.89
CA LYS A 51 14.20 -2.48 -2.99
C LYS A 51 14.06 -1.12 -3.66
N ARG A 52 14.50 -0.99 -4.92
CA ARG A 52 14.33 0.25 -5.72
C ARG A 52 12.85 0.61 -5.89
N GLU A 53 12.04 -0.37 -6.23
CA GLU A 53 10.59 -0.21 -6.41
C GLU A 53 9.87 0.18 -5.11
N ASN A 54 10.28 -0.40 -3.98
CA ASN A 54 9.75 -0.05 -2.65
C ASN A 54 10.14 1.38 -2.25
N MET A 55 11.37 1.80 -2.55
CA MET A 55 11.81 3.18 -2.33
C MET A 55 11.04 4.16 -3.19
N ARG A 56 10.87 3.88 -4.49
CA ARG A 56 10.06 4.70 -5.39
C ARG A 56 8.62 4.85 -4.90
N LEU A 57 8.04 3.77 -4.35
CA LEU A 57 6.70 3.80 -3.77
C LEU A 57 6.62 4.67 -2.50
N ILE A 58 7.63 4.62 -1.63
CA ILE A 58 7.72 5.46 -0.43
C ILE A 58 7.91 6.93 -0.79
N PHE A 59 8.87 7.24 -1.68
CA PHE A 59 9.06 8.60 -2.19
C PHE A 59 7.81 9.13 -2.89
N GLY A 60 7.15 8.30 -3.71
CA GLY A 60 5.90 8.64 -4.36
C GLY A 60 4.80 9.04 -3.35
N VAL A 61 4.69 8.33 -2.23
CA VAL A 61 3.74 8.68 -1.15
C VAL A 61 4.11 10.00 -0.48
N ILE A 62 5.39 10.25 -0.23
CA ILE A 62 5.87 11.44 0.48
C ILE A 62 5.68 12.70 -0.36
N PHE A 63 6.03 12.64 -1.65
CA PHE A 63 6.04 13.81 -2.54
C PHE A 63 4.68 14.09 -3.19
N PHE A 64 3.90 13.07 -3.54
CA PHE A 64 2.73 13.26 -4.41
C PHE A 64 1.37 13.03 -3.73
N GLU A 65 1.32 12.48 -2.51
CA GLU A 65 0.05 12.13 -1.88
C GLU A 65 -0.32 12.97 -0.66
N LYS A 66 -1.54 13.51 -0.66
CA LYS A 66 -2.07 14.36 0.42
C LYS A 66 -2.10 13.67 1.79
N GLN A 67 -2.55 12.41 1.86
CA GLN A 67 -2.63 11.63 3.11
C GLN A 67 -1.35 10.80 3.38
N LYS A 68 -0.18 11.45 3.27
CA LYS A 68 1.15 10.81 3.39
C LYS A 68 1.33 10.04 4.70
N LEU A 69 0.93 10.62 5.84
CA LEU A 69 1.11 10.01 7.17
C LEU A 69 0.34 8.69 7.32
N LEU A 70 -0.93 8.67 6.92
CA LEU A 70 -1.76 7.47 7.00
C LEU A 70 -1.16 6.35 6.13
N LYS A 71 -0.78 6.68 4.90
CA LYS A 71 -0.27 5.69 3.95
C LYS A 71 1.12 5.18 4.33
N LEU A 72 1.97 6.05 4.87
CA LEU A 72 3.27 5.67 5.43
C LEU A 72 3.12 4.75 6.65
N ARG A 73 2.13 5.03 7.52
CA ARG A 73 1.82 4.16 8.67
C ARG A 73 1.43 2.75 8.24
N TYR A 74 0.65 2.60 7.17
CA TYR A 74 0.29 1.29 6.62
C TYR A 74 1.45 0.59 5.92
N LEU A 75 2.30 1.33 5.21
CA LEU A 75 3.57 0.83 4.67
C LEU A 75 4.43 0.25 5.79
N PHE A 76 4.62 1.00 6.88
CA PHE A 76 5.38 0.56 8.03
C PHE A 76 4.71 -0.63 8.74
N LYS A 77 3.39 -0.64 8.87
CA LYS A 77 2.63 -1.79 9.40
C LYS A 77 2.86 -3.05 8.56
N GLY A 78 2.92 -2.93 7.24
CA GLY A 78 3.19 -4.05 6.32
C GLY A 78 4.59 -4.62 6.50
N TYR A 79 5.59 -3.75 6.61
CA TYR A 79 6.98 -4.15 6.91
C TYR A 79 7.11 -4.83 8.29
N ARG A 80 6.44 -4.28 9.31
CA ARG A 80 6.46 -4.84 10.67
C ARG A 80 5.77 -6.21 10.72
N ASP A 81 4.66 -6.37 10.03
CA ASP A 81 3.95 -7.66 9.96
C ASP A 81 4.74 -8.70 9.17
N TYR A 82 5.44 -8.29 8.10
CA TYR A 82 6.40 -9.12 7.39
C TYR A 82 7.49 -9.64 8.34
N LYS A 83 8.14 -8.76 9.12
CA LYS A 83 9.14 -9.18 10.13
C LYS A 83 8.59 -10.11 11.21
N LYS A 84 7.28 -10.04 11.48
CA LYS A 84 6.57 -10.91 12.43
C LYS A 84 6.00 -12.17 11.78
N ASN A 85 6.31 -12.44 10.51
CA ASN A 85 5.76 -13.54 9.71
C ASN A 85 4.22 -13.60 9.70
N ARG A 86 3.55 -12.43 9.73
CA ARG A 86 2.08 -12.32 9.71
C ARG A 86 1.57 -11.98 8.32
N PHE A 87 1.17 -13.01 7.57
CA PHE A 87 0.72 -12.88 6.18
C PHE A 87 -0.81 -12.90 5.99
N GLY A 88 -1.59 -13.01 7.08
CA GLY A 88 -3.06 -13.03 7.06
C GLY A 88 -3.73 -11.67 6.74
N LYS A 89 -5.06 -11.61 6.85
CA LYS A 89 -5.78 -10.33 6.75
C LYS A 89 -5.32 -9.37 7.85
N ILE A 90 -5.21 -8.09 7.51
CA ILE A 90 -4.88 -7.04 8.48
C ILE A 90 -5.96 -7.03 9.58
N ARG A 91 -5.56 -7.25 10.83
CA ARG A 91 -6.38 -7.06 12.03
C ARG A 91 -6.24 -5.62 12.55
#